data_AF-A0A1C6GRR4-F1
#
_entry.id   AF-A0A1C6GRR4-F1
#
_cell.length_a   1.000
_cell.length_b   1.000
_cell.length_c   1.000
_cell.angle_alpha   90.00
_cell.angle_beta   90.00
_cell.angle_gamma   90.00
#
_symmetry.space_group_name_H-M   'P 1'
#
loop_
_entity.id
_entity.type
_entity.pdbx_description
1 polymer ?
#
loop_
_entity_poly.entity_id
_entity_poly.type
_entity_poly.pdbx_seq_one_letter_code
_entity_poly.pdbx_strand_id
1 'polypeptide(L)'
;MTAGIGRAWADVRAGRTGDVPRELQNVHADSAGMEREQGYLYPHDFPRHWVQQQYLPDALKGVHYYEYGDNKTEQAAKHYWDEIKGPQP
;
A
#
# COMPACT_ATOMS: atom_id res chain seq x y z
N MET A 1 10.90 -3.08 -19.70
CA MET A 1 10.00 -3.20 -18.52
C MET A 1 10.20 -1.95 -17.68
N THR A 2 9.12 -1.25 -17.34
CA THR A 2 9.15 -0.08 -16.44
C THR A 2 9.78 -0.49 -15.10
N ALA A 3 10.82 0.24 -14.67
CA ALA A 3 11.73 -0.18 -13.59
C ALA A 3 11.01 -0.57 -12.28
N GLY A 4 9.95 0.15 -11.89
CA GLY A 4 9.20 -0.15 -10.67
C GLY A 4 8.48 -1.49 -10.68
N ILE A 5 7.70 -1.77 -11.74
CA ILE A 5 6.99 -3.06 -11.87
C ILE A 5 7.99 -4.21 -11.99
N GLY A 6 9.10 -4.01 -12.71
CA GLY A 6 10.16 -5.01 -12.82
C GLY A 6 10.75 -5.40 -11.46
N ARG A 7 10.99 -4.42 -10.58
CA ARG A 7 11.48 -4.67 -9.21
C ARG A 7 10.47 -5.40 -8.34
N ALA A 8 9.19 -4.99 -8.37
CA ALA A 8 8.13 -5.70 -7.66
C ALA A 8 8.02 -7.16 -8.12
N TRP A 9 8.14 -7.39 -9.43
CA TRP A 9 8.08 -8.73 -9.99
C TRP A 9 9.30 -9.59 -9.65
N ALA A 10 10.49 -8.97 -9.51
CA ALA A 10 11.69 -9.66 -9.05
C ALA A 10 11.56 -10.12 -7.59
N ASP A 11 10.98 -9.30 -6.70
CA ASP A 11 10.74 -9.68 -5.31
C ASP A 11 9.75 -10.85 -5.20
N VAL A 12 8.68 -10.86 -5.99
CA VAL A 12 7.75 -11.99 -6.06
C VAL A 12 8.47 -13.26 -6.52
N ARG A 13 9.31 -13.17 -7.56
CA ARG A 13 10.10 -14.32 -8.06
C ARG A 13 11.15 -14.81 -7.06
N ALA A 14 11.69 -13.91 -6.25
CA ALA A 14 12.65 -14.23 -5.19
C ALA A 14 11.97 -14.84 -3.95
N GLY A 15 10.64 -14.99 -3.94
CA GLY A 15 9.89 -15.49 -2.80
C GLY A 15 9.78 -14.48 -1.65
N ARG A 16 10.08 -13.20 -1.89
CA ARG A 16 9.85 -12.10 -0.94
C ARG A 16 8.38 -11.70 -0.96
N THR A 17 7.50 -12.67 -0.72
CA THR A 17 6.06 -12.49 -0.61
C THR A 17 5.65 -12.71 0.85
N GLY A 18 4.40 -12.41 1.16
CA GLY A 18 3.79 -12.72 2.44
C GLY A 18 2.28 -12.74 2.29
N ASP A 19 1.59 -13.09 3.37
CA ASP A 19 0.13 -13.03 3.40
C ASP A 19 -0.36 -11.59 3.23
N VAL A 20 -1.51 -11.46 2.56
CA VAL A 20 -2.19 -10.17 2.43
C VAL A 20 -2.59 -9.70 3.84
N PRO A 21 -2.30 -8.45 4.23
CA PRO A 21 -2.71 -7.89 5.52
C PRO A 21 -4.20 -8.14 5.78
N ARG A 22 -4.56 -8.49 7.01
CA ARG A 22 -5.94 -8.87 7.36
C ARG A 22 -6.95 -7.79 7.01
N GLU A 23 -6.55 -6.54 7.19
CA GLU A 23 -7.29 -5.33 6.82
C GLU A 23 -7.60 -5.18 5.33
N LEU A 24 -7.01 -5.99 4.44
CA LEU A 24 -7.27 -5.97 3.00
C LEU A 24 -7.89 -7.26 2.47
N GLN A 25 -8.08 -8.27 3.33
CA GLN A 25 -8.68 -9.54 2.92
C GLN A 25 -10.18 -9.36 2.65
N ASN A 26 -10.83 -10.26 1.92
CA ASN A 26 -12.27 -10.17 1.70
C ASN A 26 -13.04 -10.80 2.86
N VAL A 27 -13.91 -10.04 3.53
CA VAL A 27 -14.74 -10.55 4.65
C VAL A 27 -15.63 -11.71 4.23
N HIS A 28 -16.11 -11.71 2.99
CA HIS A 28 -17.02 -12.74 2.49
C HIS A 28 -16.30 -14.05 2.15
N ALA A 29 -14.96 -14.05 2.20
CA ALA A 29 -14.17 -15.27 2.06
C ALA A 29 -13.92 -15.95 3.42
N ASP A 30 -14.32 -15.33 4.54
CA ASP A 30 -14.20 -15.96 5.84
C ASP A 30 -15.15 -17.16 5.96
N SER A 31 -14.63 -18.25 6.52
CA SER A 31 -15.46 -19.39 6.88
C SER A 31 -16.29 -19.06 8.11
N ALA A 32 -17.54 -19.54 8.17
CA ALA A 32 -18.42 -19.35 9.31
C ALA A 32 -17.72 -19.77 10.63
N GLY A 33 -17.67 -18.87 11.61
CA GLY A 33 -17.00 -19.08 12.90
C GLY A 33 -15.51 -18.74 12.95
N MET A 34 -14.91 -18.31 11.83
CA MET A 34 -13.55 -17.73 11.75
C MET A 34 -13.59 -16.23 11.40
N GLU A 35 -14.75 -15.62 11.57
CA GLU A 35 -14.98 -14.19 11.34
C GLU A 35 -14.06 -13.39 12.29
N ARG A 36 -13.22 -12.55 11.70
CA ARG A 36 -12.33 -11.65 12.43
C ARG A 36 -12.58 -10.23 11.97
N GLU A 37 -12.60 -9.29 12.91
CA GLU A 37 -12.58 -7.87 12.57
C GLU A 37 -11.39 -7.59 11.63
N GLN A 38 -11.67 -6.98 10.48
CA GLN A 38 -10.63 -6.68 9.51
C GLN A 38 -9.84 -5.44 9.88
N GLY A 39 -10.49 -4.46 10.53
CA GLY A 39 -9.85 -3.17 10.81
C GLY A 39 -9.56 -2.35 9.55
N TYR A 40 -10.18 -2.67 8.41
CA TYR A 40 -10.05 -1.88 7.18
C TYR A 40 -10.55 -0.44 7.41
N LEU A 41 -9.67 0.53 7.18
CA LEU A 41 -10.00 1.94 7.23
C LEU A 41 -10.38 2.40 5.83
N TYR A 42 -11.64 2.80 5.66
CA TYR A 42 -12.13 3.28 4.38
C TYR A 42 -11.55 4.67 4.07
N PRO A 43 -10.64 4.83 3.08
CA PRO A 43 -9.88 6.07 2.92
C PRO A 43 -10.74 7.29 2.66
N HIS A 44 -11.93 7.11 2.07
CA HIS A 44 -12.83 8.23 1.75
C HIS A 44 -13.44 8.92 2.98
N ASP A 45 -13.47 8.25 4.13
CA ASP A 45 -13.95 8.85 5.39
C ASP A 45 -12.89 9.74 6.05
N PHE A 46 -11.63 9.68 5.59
CA PHE A 46 -10.53 10.44 6.16
C PHE A 46 -10.27 11.74 5.39
N PRO A 47 -9.73 12.77 6.06
CA PRO A 47 -9.30 13.99 5.40
C PRO A 47 -8.37 13.70 4.23
N ARG A 48 -8.57 14.39 3.10
CA ARG A 48 -7.80 14.20 1.85
C ARG A 48 -7.94 12.80 1.24
N HIS A 49 -8.95 12.03 1.64
CA HIS A 49 -9.23 10.68 1.15
C HIS A 49 -8.06 9.71 1.31
N TRP A 50 -7.27 9.91 2.36
CA TRP A 50 -6.08 9.13 2.63
C TRP A 50 -6.00 8.74 4.09
N VAL A 51 -5.59 7.51 4.35
CA VAL A 51 -5.37 6.97 5.68
C VAL A 51 -4.07 6.20 5.73
N GLN A 52 -3.36 6.30 6.85
CA GLN A 52 -2.15 5.53 7.08
C GLN A 52 -2.54 4.08 7.45
N GLN A 53 -2.46 3.19 6.47
CA GLN A 53 -2.75 1.76 6.65
C GLN A 53 -1.66 0.91 6.00
N GLN A 54 -1.45 -0.32 6.48
CA GLN A 54 -0.49 -1.23 5.89
C GLN A 54 -1.09 -1.95 4.67
N TYR A 55 -0.64 -1.53 3.48
CA TYR A 55 -1.10 -2.12 2.21
C TYR A 55 -0.22 -3.26 1.70
N LEU A 56 1.07 -3.25 2.05
CA LEU A 56 2.02 -4.30 1.65
C LEU A 56 2.11 -5.38 2.74
N PRO A 57 2.36 -6.65 2.37
CA PRO A 57 2.68 -7.72 3.32
C PRO A 57 3.85 -7.33 4.22
N ASP A 58 3.92 -7.92 5.41
CA ASP A 58 4.99 -7.63 6.39
C ASP A 58 6.40 -7.82 5.81
N ALA A 59 6.58 -8.82 4.95
CA ALA A 59 7.85 -9.09 4.26
C ALA A 59 8.32 -7.93 3.34
N LEU A 60 7.40 -7.08 2.91
CA LEU A 60 7.64 -5.95 2.00
C LEU A 60 7.27 -4.61 2.64
N LYS A 61 7.07 -4.58 3.96
CA LYS A 61 6.73 -3.35 4.69
C LYS A 61 7.83 -2.30 4.48
N GLY A 62 7.44 -1.14 3.93
CA GLY A 62 8.36 -0.04 3.65
C GLY A 62 9.11 -0.14 2.32
N VAL A 63 8.89 -1.18 1.50
CA VAL A 63 9.50 -1.24 0.17
C VAL A 63 8.82 -0.24 -0.77
N HIS A 64 9.63 0.60 -1.40
CA HIS A 64 9.18 1.59 -2.38
C HIS A 64 9.68 1.20 -3.77
N TYR A 65 8.76 0.86 -4.69
CA TYR A 65 9.10 0.46 -6.05
C TYR A 65 9.02 1.60 -7.06
N TYR A 66 8.13 2.57 -6.82
CA TYR A 66 7.94 3.70 -7.70
C TYR A 66 8.87 4.85 -7.27
N GLU A 67 9.65 5.34 -8.23
CA GLU A 67 10.49 6.52 -8.09
C GLU A 67 9.91 7.58 -9.02
N TYR A 68 9.60 8.75 -8.44
CA TYR A 68 9.17 9.91 -9.23
C TYR A 68 10.31 10.34 -10.15
N GLY A 69 10.04 10.53 -11.44
CA GLY A 69 10.97 11.20 -12.34
C GLY A 69 10.89 12.72 -12.24
N ASP A 70 11.75 13.39 -12.99
CA ASP A 70 11.90 14.86 -12.95
C ASP A 70 10.85 15.61 -13.77
N ASN A 71 9.84 14.92 -14.31
CA ASN A 71 8.82 15.57 -15.13
C ASN A 71 7.83 16.36 -14.25
N LYS A 72 7.24 17.41 -14.83
CA LYS A 72 6.33 18.33 -14.12
C LYS A 72 5.18 17.60 -13.41
N THR A 73 4.59 16.60 -14.03
CA THR A 73 3.42 15.88 -13.51
C THR A 73 3.80 15.00 -12.32
N GLU A 74 4.92 14.28 -12.40
CA GLU A 74 5.41 13.42 -11.33
C GLU A 74 5.91 14.25 -10.15
N GLN A 75 6.54 15.41 -10.40
CA GLN A 75 6.93 16.33 -9.33
C GLN A 75 5.71 16.92 -8.60
N ALA A 76 4.63 17.25 -9.31
CA ALA A 76 3.37 17.68 -8.69
C ALA A 76 2.75 16.56 -7.83
N ALA A 77 2.77 15.32 -8.33
CA ALA A 77 2.31 14.15 -7.58
C ALA A 77 3.17 13.88 -6.34
N LYS A 78 4.50 14.04 -6.44
CA LYS A 78 5.43 13.92 -5.32
C LYS A 78 5.11 14.95 -4.24
N HIS A 79 4.95 16.21 -4.62
CA HIS A 79 4.62 17.29 -3.69
C HIS A 79 3.32 16.99 -2.93
N TYR A 80 2.26 16.62 -3.66
CA TYR A 80 0.99 16.24 -3.05
C TYR A 80 1.15 15.03 -2.11
N TRP A 81 1.91 14.02 -2.50
CA TRP A 81 2.18 12.85 -1.67
C TRP A 81 2.92 13.20 -0.37
N ASP A 82 3.91 14.09 -0.45
CA ASP A 82 4.66 14.59 0.70
C ASP A 82 3.75 15.41 1.65
N GLU A 83 2.79 16.17 1.10
CA GLU A 83 1.80 16.93 1.89
C GLU A 83 0.80 16.03 2.62
N ILE A 84 0.27 14.99 1.96
CA ILE A 84 -0.73 14.11 2.57
C ILE A 84 -0.10 13.14 3.58
N LYS A 85 1.16 12.74 3.37
CA LYS A 85 1.94 11.86 4.25
C LYS A 85 2.78 12.58 5.30
N GLY A 86 2.74 13.92 5.35
CA GLY A 86 3.47 14.76 6.29
C GLY A 86 3.31 14.32 7.75
N PRO A 87 4.22 14.74 8.65
CA PRO A 87 4.44 14.12 9.95
C PRO A 87 3.13 14.01 10.74
N GLN A 88 2.64 12.79 10.88
CA GLN A 88 1.56 12.49 11.81
C GLN A 88 2.16 12.33 13.22
N PRO A 89 1.41 12.73 14.26
CA PRO A 89 1.88 12.78 15.65
C PRO A 89 2.44 11.45 16.18
#